data_AF-A0AAJ5WBC6-F1
#
_entry.id   AF-A0AAJ5WBC6-F1
#
_cell.length_a   1.000
_cell.length_b   1.000
_cell.length_c   1.000
_cell.angle_alpha   90.00
_cell.angle_beta   90.00
_cell.angle_gamma   90.00
#
_symmetry.space_group_name_H-M   'P 1'
#
loop_
_entity.id
_entity.type
_entity.pdbx_description
1 polymer ?
#
loop_
_entity_poly.entity_id
_entity_poly.type
_entity_poly.pdbx_seq_one_letter_code
_entity_poly.pdbx_strand_id
1 'polypeptide(L)'
;MKKQLLFLLVFSFIFLSFVKVNPPGVNLSTSPILHFSNTSGLGDHIINDGDAGSTLINDLDLQIYPINNTGTMLTAAPLEYHDGTQSNWFGYPPIITYGTVSNYGWTIKSTGGTNFSLKSLNFLDWGYADGRQYTIECFNGGISRGSFVFNGNIGASYLALSQTSAVTALKLPPAFGNVDEVRISSKNGDSYITLNDIQVAPAVFSGYDFENITPNAQAFTHAGHQFTLTGDFVGQIVSSYGSASPPSNGYSDTGNGTRSGNVGGIKTANGETFRLVSLDIWPSANGGSNVLPYGAQVKVIGKKNGVQVAAGTFTSTTFNQTPIATGGAWHRLTISGVLATTDIDAFEIELQGTQNYMAIDQFDYSNFTTAPVTPAPAITSQRQHLRSPEQQPA
;
A
#
# COMPACT_ATOMS: atom_id res chain seq x y z
N MET A 1 -72.98 -29.98 25.46
CA MET A 1 -71.97 -30.25 26.51
C MET A 1 -70.85 -31.10 25.92
N LYS A 2 -69.59 -30.81 26.30
CA LYS A 2 -68.29 -31.27 25.74
C LYS A 2 -67.89 -30.47 24.48
N LYS A 3 -67.06 -29.41 24.48
CA LYS A 3 -65.85 -29.04 25.25
C LYS A 3 -64.84 -30.19 25.33
N GLN A 4 -63.85 -30.21 24.43
CA GLN A 4 -62.44 -30.01 24.78
C GLN A 4 -61.50 -30.27 23.58
N LEU A 5 -60.54 -29.34 23.42
CA LEU A 5 -59.20 -29.54 22.86
C LEU A 5 -59.07 -29.81 21.34
N LEU A 6 -59.22 -28.76 20.53
CA LEU A 6 -58.43 -28.61 19.30
C LEU A 6 -57.56 -27.37 19.49
N PHE A 7 -56.53 -27.52 20.33
CA PHE A 7 -55.53 -26.50 20.60
C PHE A 7 -54.56 -26.47 19.41
N LEU A 8 -54.70 -25.43 18.59
CA LEU A 8 -53.60 -24.57 18.17
C LEU A 8 -52.27 -25.28 17.84
N LEU A 9 -52.20 -26.01 16.72
CA LEU A 9 -50.92 -26.35 16.10
C LEU A 9 -50.48 -25.16 15.23
N VAL A 10 -50.27 -24.01 15.89
CA VAL A 10 -49.56 -22.88 15.29
C VAL A 10 -48.11 -23.31 15.15
N PHE A 11 -47.72 -23.44 13.88
CA PHE A 11 -46.36 -23.38 13.37
C PHE A 11 -45.39 -22.67 14.34
N SER A 12 -44.69 -23.44 15.17
CA SER A 12 -43.37 -23.07 15.67
C SER A 12 -42.36 -23.74 14.76
N PHE A 13 -42.22 -23.20 13.55
CA PHE A 13 -40.90 -23.20 12.92
C PHE A 13 -40.06 -22.29 13.81
N ILE A 14 -39.41 -22.89 14.80
CA ILE A 14 -38.27 -22.27 15.46
C ILE A 14 -37.28 -22.07 14.31
N PHE A 15 -37.23 -20.85 13.78
CA PHE A 15 -36.09 -20.38 13.03
C PHE A 15 -34.92 -20.52 13.99
N LEU A 16 -34.23 -21.65 13.92
CA LEU A 16 -32.86 -21.78 14.38
C LEU A 16 -32.05 -20.91 13.41
N SER A 17 -32.20 -19.59 13.53
CA SER A 17 -31.18 -18.66 13.07
C SER A 17 -29.98 -18.99 13.92
N PHE A 18 -29.10 -19.85 13.40
CA PHE A 18 -27.74 -19.96 13.88
C PHE A 18 -27.19 -18.54 13.82
N VAL A 19 -27.13 -17.87 14.97
CA VAL A 19 -26.32 -16.67 15.12
C VAL A 19 -24.91 -17.14 14.76
N LYS A 20 -24.43 -16.79 13.57
CA LYS A 20 -23.02 -16.95 13.19
C LYS A 20 -22.26 -16.10 14.19
N VAL A 21 -21.84 -16.70 15.30
CA VAL A 21 -20.91 -16.06 16.23
C VAL A 21 -19.59 -16.05 15.50
N ASN A 22 -19.33 -14.95 14.78
CA ASN A 22 -18.02 -14.77 14.18
C ASN A 22 -17.00 -14.79 15.33
N PRO A 23 -15.87 -15.50 15.16
CA PRO A 23 -14.79 -15.40 16.12
C PRO A 23 -14.38 -13.93 16.28
N PRO A 24 -13.89 -13.52 17.47
CA PRO A 24 -13.37 -12.17 17.64
C PRO A 24 -12.29 -11.90 16.60
N GLY A 25 -12.48 -10.89 15.77
CA GLY A 25 -11.50 -10.52 14.75
C GLY A 25 -10.24 -9.93 15.37
N VAL A 26 -9.19 -9.84 14.56
CA VAL A 26 -7.90 -9.25 14.93
C VAL A 26 -7.64 -7.97 14.14
N ASN A 27 -6.73 -7.12 14.60
CA ASN A 27 -6.35 -5.92 13.83
C ASN A 27 -5.23 -6.25 12.84
N LEU A 28 -5.21 -5.55 11.71
CA LEU A 28 -4.22 -5.66 10.65
C LEU A 28 -2.79 -5.47 11.19
N SER A 29 -2.62 -4.62 12.21
CA SER A 29 -1.35 -4.38 12.91
C SER A 29 -0.72 -5.63 13.52
N THR A 30 -1.49 -6.69 13.76
CA THR A 30 -0.99 -7.99 14.22
C THR A 30 -0.39 -8.87 13.11
N SER A 31 -0.44 -8.39 11.86
CA SER A 31 -0.04 -9.12 10.65
C SER A 31 -0.76 -10.47 10.48
N PRO A 32 -2.11 -10.47 10.42
CA PRO A 32 -2.91 -11.70 10.42
C PRO A 32 -2.67 -12.59 9.20
N ILE A 33 -2.95 -13.88 9.37
CA ILE A 33 -2.91 -14.90 8.32
C ILE A 33 -4.33 -15.41 8.07
N LEU A 34 -4.77 -15.29 6.82
CA LEU A 34 -6.01 -15.90 6.34
C LEU A 34 -5.74 -17.37 6.00
N HIS A 35 -6.07 -18.26 6.93
CA HIS A 35 -5.98 -19.72 6.77
C HIS A 35 -7.36 -20.32 6.49
N PHE A 36 -7.56 -20.86 5.30
CA PHE A 36 -8.81 -21.52 4.91
C PHE A 36 -8.83 -22.98 5.36
N SER A 37 -9.91 -23.37 6.02
CA SER A 37 -10.06 -24.67 6.70
C SER A 37 -11.46 -25.27 6.64
N ASN A 38 -12.45 -24.60 6.03
CA ASN A 38 -13.81 -25.13 5.86
C ASN A 38 -14.58 -24.46 4.71
N THR A 39 -15.85 -24.84 4.53
CA THR A 39 -16.73 -24.39 3.44
C THR A 39 -17.64 -23.20 3.78
N SER A 40 -17.54 -22.63 4.98
CA SER A 40 -18.45 -21.57 5.43
C SER A 40 -18.25 -20.29 4.62
N GLY A 41 -19.32 -19.61 4.20
CA GLY A 41 -19.21 -18.29 3.56
C GLY A 41 -18.81 -18.28 2.07
N LEU A 42 -18.73 -19.44 1.40
CA LEU A 42 -18.28 -19.53 -0.01
C LEU A 42 -19.39 -19.32 -1.07
N GLY A 43 -20.54 -18.79 -0.67
CA GLY A 43 -21.78 -18.82 -1.46
C GLY A 43 -21.93 -17.73 -2.54
N ASP A 44 -21.16 -16.65 -2.47
CA ASP A 44 -21.34 -15.44 -3.29
C ASP A 44 -20.18 -15.17 -4.27
N HIS A 45 -19.35 -16.20 -4.53
CA HIS A 45 -18.17 -16.16 -5.39
C HIS A 45 -17.03 -15.26 -4.89
N ILE A 46 -17.13 -14.77 -3.67
CA ILE A 46 -16.12 -13.96 -3.00
C ILE A 46 -15.78 -14.63 -1.66
N ILE A 47 -14.51 -14.66 -1.32
CA ILE A 47 -14.07 -15.02 0.03
C ILE A 47 -13.75 -13.71 0.74
N ASN A 48 -14.50 -13.39 1.79
CA ASN A 48 -14.13 -12.30 2.67
C ASN A 48 -13.20 -12.82 3.78
N ASP A 49 -12.44 -11.94 4.42
CA ASP A 49 -11.78 -12.31 5.68
C ASP A 49 -12.84 -12.76 6.72
N GLY A 50 -12.54 -13.86 7.42
CA GLY A 50 -13.52 -14.55 8.26
C GLY A 50 -14.36 -15.64 7.56
N ASP A 51 -14.36 -15.70 6.23
CA ASP A 51 -14.97 -16.82 5.50
C ASP A 51 -14.01 -18.01 5.37
N ALA A 52 -14.56 -19.18 5.07
CA ALA A 52 -13.88 -20.48 4.98
C ALA A 52 -13.03 -20.83 6.22
N GLY A 53 -13.40 -20.32 7.40
CA GLY A 53 -12.64 -20.52 8.64
C GLY A 53 -11.39 -19.67 8.77
N SER A 54 -11.20 -18.70 7.87
CA SER A 54 -10.12 -17.72 7.97
C SER A 54 -10.33 -16.74 9.13
N THR A 55 -9.30 -15.96 9.42
CA THR A 55 -9.32 -14.96 10.48
C THR A 55 -10.04 -13.70 9.99
N LEU A 56 -10.97 -13.17 10.78
CA LEU A 56 -11.59 -11.86 10.53
C LEU A 56 -10.63 -10.73 10.90
N ILE A 57 -10.53 -9.68 10.08
CA ILE A 57 -9.70 -8.50 10.29
C ILE A 57 -10.60 -7.29 10.56
N ASN A 58 -10.52 -6.69 11.74
CA ASN A 58 -11.50 -5.68 12.18
C ASN A 58 -11.36 -4.32 11.48
N ASP A 59 -10.18 -4.00 10.97
CA ASP A 59 -9.78 -2.68 10.45
C ASP A 59 -9.36 -2.73 8.96
N LEU A 60 -9.63 -3.85 8.27
CA LEU A 60 -9.44 -4.03 6.83
C LEU A 60 -10.39 -5.09 6.30
N ASP A 61 -11.28 -4.73 5.38
CA ASP A 61 -12.10 -5.69 4.64
C ASP A 61 -11.33 -6.20 3.42
N LEU A 62 -11.03 -7.51 3.39
CA LEU A 62 -10.37 -8.16 2.25
C LEU A 62 -11.35 -9.04 1.47
N GLN A 63 -11.25 -8.99 0.16
CA GLN A 63 -11.97 -9.85 -0.78
C GLN A 63 -11.00 -10.64 -1.64
N ILE A 64 -11.31 -11.92 -1.81
CA ILE A 64 -10.54 -12.84 -2.64
C ILE A 64 -11.47 -13.54 -3.59
N TYR A 65 -11.19 -13.46 -4.90
CA TYR A 65 -12.06 -14.05 -5.92
C TYR A 65 -11.30 -14.40 -7.20
N PRO A 66 -11.80 -15.39 -7.97
CA PRO A 66 -11.22 -15.80 -9.24
C PRO A 66 -11.54 -14.79 -10.34
N ILE A 67 -10.61 -14.67 -11.30
CA ILE A 67 -10.68 -13.69 -12.40
C ILE A 67 -10.47 -14.33 -13.77
N ASN A 68 -11.01 -13.66 -14.79
CA ASN A 68 -10.72 -13.94 -16.19
C ASN A 68 -9.41 -13.25 -16.66
N ASN A 69 -9.12 -13.35 -17.97
CA ASN A 69 -7.93 -12.74 -18.59
C ASN A 69 -7.91 -11.21 -18.60
N THR A 70 -9.02 -10.54 -18.28
CA THR A 70 -9.09 -9.08 -18.14
C THR A 70 -9.09 -8.62 -16.68
N GLY A 71 -8.93 -9.54 -15.71
CA GLY A 71 -9.00 -9.23 -14.29
C GLY A 71 -10.43 -9.04 -13.76
N THR A 72 -11.45 -9.44 -14.51
CA THR A 72 -12.85 -9.38 -14.09
C THR A 72 -13.22 -10.61 -13.29
N MET A 73 -13.94 -10.42 -12.19
CA MET A 73 -14.44 -11.49 -11.33
C MET A 73 -15.28 -12.51 -12.11
N LEU A 74 -15.08 -13.79 -11.82
CA LEU A 74 -15.82 -14.90 -12.39
C LEU A 74 -16.97 -15.33 -11.47
N THR A 75 -18.17 -15.56 -12.03
CA THR A 75 -19.40 -15.92 -11.28
C THR A 75 -20.15 -17.13 -11.84
N ALA A 76 -19.62 -17.79 -12.88
CA ALA A 76 -20.22 -18.97 -13.52
C ALA A 76 -20.15 -20.26 -12.69
N ALA A 77 -19.17 -20.42 -11.79
CA ALA A 77 -18.98 -21.58 -10.92
C ALA A 77 -18.90 -21.16 -9.44
N PRO A 78 -19.28 -22.03 -8.48
CA PRO A 78 -19.16 -21.74 -7.06
C PRO A 78 -17.69 -21.74 -6.60
N LEU A 79 -17.45 -21.20 -5.40
CA LEU A 79 -16.21 -21.45 -4.68
C LEU A 79 -16.31 -22.75 -3.88
N GLU A 80 -15.26 -23.54 -3.88
CA GLU A 80 -15.24 -24.86 -3.23
C GLU A 80 -14.00 -25.00 -2.34
N TYR A 81 -14.18 -25.62 -1.16
CA TYR A 81 -13.09 -25.99 -0.25
C TYR A 81 -12.80 -27.49 -0.33
N HIS A 82 -11.52 -27.83 -0.44
CA HIS A 82 -11.05 -29.21 -0.41
C HIS A 82 -9.80 -29.38 0.45
N ASP A 83 -9.58 -30.59 0.95
CA ASP A 83 -8.35 -30.95 1.67
C ASP A 83 -8.05 -32.45 1.56
N GLY A 84 -6.87 -32.84 2.05
CA GLY A 84 -6.37 -34.21 2.05
C GLY A 84 -7.22 -35.26 2.79
N THR A 85 -8.24 -34.84 3.54
CA THR A 85 -9.15 -35.77 4.23
C THR A 85 -10.26 -36.28 3.33
N GLN A 86 -10.50 -35.61 2.19
CA GLN A 86 -11.53 -35.97 1.23
C GLN A 86 -11.01 -37.01 0.23
N SER A 87 -11.87 -37.96 -0.17
CA SER A 87 -11.47 -39.13 -0.98
C SER A 87 -10.84 -38.79 -2.34
N ASN A 88 -11.23 -37.67 -2.96
CA ASN A 88 -10.74 -37.25 -4.28
C ASN A 88 -9.59 -36.24 -4.20
N TRP A 89 -9.18 -35.85 -2.99
CA TRP A 89 -8.19 -34.80 -2.74
C TRP A 89 -7.05 -35.29 -1.84
N PHE A 90 -6.89 -36.62 -1.71
CA PHE A 90 -5.85 -37.21 -0.88
C PHE A 90 -4.46 -36.64 -1.20
N GLY A 91 -3.77 -36.17 -0.16
CA GLY A 91 -2.44 -35.57 -0.27
C GLY A 91 -2.40 -34.09 -0.64
N TYR A 92 -3.54 -33.47 -0.99
CA TYR A 92 -3.60 -32.02 -1.15
C TYR A 92 -3.66 -31.30 0.21
N PRO A 93 -3.00 -30.14 0.34
CA PRO A 93 -3.23 -29.27 1.48
C PRO A 93 -4.65 -28.65 1.41
N PRO A 94 -5.14 -27.99 2.47
CA PRO A 94 -6.40 -27.24 2.43
C PRO A 94 -6.36 -26.17 1.33
N ILE A 95 -7.32 -26.17 0.42
CA ILE A 95 -7.36 -25.31 -0.78
C ILE A 95 -8.75 -24.70 -0.97
N ILE A 96 -8.80 -23.51 -1.60
CA ILE A 96 -10.03 -22.92 -2.13
C ILE A 96 -9.92 -22.82 -3.64
N THR A 97 -10.92 -23.34 -4.33
CA THR A 97 -10.94 -23.45 -5.80
C THR A 97 -12.19 -22.80 -6.39
N TYR A 98 -12.14 -22.50 -7.69
CA TYR A 98 -13.27 -21.99 -8.46
C TYR A 98 -13.97 -23.13 -9.19
N GLY A 99 -14.73 -23.92 -8.43
CA GLY A 99 -15.26 -25.19 -8.89
C GLY A 99 -14.18 -26.10 -9.50
N THR A 100 -14.60 -26.93 -10.45
CA THR A 100 -13.71 -27.82 -11.23
C THR A 100 -13.38 -27.26 -12.62
N VAL A 101 -13.63 -25.96 -12.84
CA VAL A 101 -13.39 -25.28 -14.11
C VAL A 101 -12.11 -24.48 -14.06
N SER A 102 -11.47 -24.31 -15.22
CA SER A 102 -10.30 -23.44 -15.31
C SER A 102 -10.66 -21.98 -15.06
N ASN A 103 -9.72 -21.25 -14.50
CA ASN A 103 -9.73 -19.80 -14.38
C ASN A 103 -8.41 -19.23 -14.90
N TYR A 104 -8.36 -17.92 -15.09
CA TYR A 104 -7.12 -17.26 -15.50
C TYR A 104 -6.24 -16.90 -14.30
N GLY A 105 -6.86 -16.64 -13.15
CA GLY A 105 -6.19 -16.08 -12.00
C GLY A 105 -7.09 -15.87 -10.79
N TRP A 106 -6.51 -15.26 -9.77
CA TRP A 106 -7.18 -14.82 -8.55
C TRP A 106 -6.77 -13.39 -8.21
N THR A 107 -7.67 -12.69 -7.52
CA THR A 107 -7.44 -11.37 -6.94
C THR A 107 -7.54 -11.44 -5.43
N ILE A 108 -6.69 -10.69 -4.72
CA ILE A 108 -6.77 -10.37 -3.30
C ILE A 108 -6.85 -8.83 -3.23
N LYS A 109 -7.93 -8.27 -2.69
CA LYS A 109 -8.20 -6.82 -2.76
C LYS A 109 -8.86 -6.29 -1.51
N SER A 110 -8.51 -5.07 -1.10
CA SER A 110 -9.29 -4.34 -0.10
C SER A 110 -10.49 -3.64 -0.72
N THR A 111 -11.67 -3.76 -0.10
CA THR A 111 -12.93 -3.25 -0.66
C THR A 111 -12.98 -1.72 -0.66
N GLY A 112 -12.36 -1.08 0.33
CA GLY A 112 -12.29 0.37 0.48
C GLY A 112 -11.10 1.06 -0.21
N GLY A 113 -10.25 0.30 -0.91
CA GLY A 113 -8.98 0.84 -1.44
C GLY A 113 -7.95 1.15 -0.36
N THR A 114 -8.15 0.66 0.87
CA THR A 114 -7.18 0.76 1.96
C THR A 114 -5.96 -0.06 1.61
N ASN A 115 -4.78 0.55 1.63
CA ASN A 115 -3.56 -0.18 1.33
C ASN A 115 -3.16 -1.11 2.47
N PHE A 116 -2.62 -2.27 2.10
CA PHE A 116 -2.00 -3.25 2.97
C PHE A 116 -0.66 -3.70 2.40
N SER A 117 0.07 -4.50 3.17
CA SER A 117 1.28 -5.20 2.76
C SER A 117 0.97 -6.68 2.59
N LEU A 118 1.14 -7.23 1.38
CA LEU A 118 1.11 -8.67 1.19
C LEU A 118 2.46 -9.27 1.63
N LYS A 119 2.51 -9.84 2.83
CA LYS A 119 3.73 -10.41 3.41
C LYS A 119 4.07 -11.76 2.80
N SER A 120 3.07 -12.63 2.67
CA SER A 120 3.22 -13.95 2.07
C SER A 120 1.88 -14.52 1.61
N LEU A 121 1.94 -15.55 0.77
CA LEU A 121 0.84 -16.47 0.50
C LEU A 121 1.36 -17.84 0.06
N ASN A 122 0.53 -18.86 0.25
CA ASN A 122 0.76 -20.19 -0.29
C ASN A 122 -0.01 -20.35 -1.62
N PHE A 123 0.75 -20.56 -2.68
CA PHE A 123 0.25 -20.73 -4.05
C PHE A 123 0.30 -22.20 -4.47
N LEU A 124 -0.75 -22.70 -5.11
CA LEU A 124 -0.76 -24.00 -5.78
C LEU A 124 -1.65 -23.91 -7.02
N ASP A 125 -1.23 -24.53 -8.13
CA ASP A 125 -2.14 -24.95 -9.21
C ASP A 125 -2.36 -26.46 -9.08
N TRP A 126 -3.59 -26.86 -8.79
CA TRP A 126 -3.93 -28.27 -8.55
C TRP A 126 -4.19 -29.06 -9.85
N GLY A 127 -4.47 -28.37 -10.96
CA GLY A 127 -4.71 -29.00 -12.26
C GLY A 127 -3.43 -29.16 -13.09
N TYR A 128 -2.41 -28.35 -12.81
CA TYR A 128 -1.16 -28.34 -13.56
C TYR A 128 0.08 -28.29 -12.66
N ALA A 129 0.63 -29.49 -12.42
CA ALA A 129 1.88 -29.68 -11.69
C ALA A 129 3.09 -29.79 -12.64
N ASP A 130 3.22 -28.87 -13.59
CA ASP A 130 4.24 -28.89 -14.66
C ASP A 130 5.28 -27.76 -14.55
N GLY A 131 5.22 -26.95 -13.50
CA GLY A 131 6.15 -25.84 -13.29
C GLY A 131 5.97 -24.66 -14.25
N ARG A 132 4.81 -24.53 -14.91
CA ARG A 132 4.51 -23.40 -15.79
C ARG A 132 4.61 -22.04 -15.08
N GLN A 133 4.74 -20.97 -15.86
CA GLN A 133 4.92 -19.63 -15.33
C GLN A 133 3.62 -18.93 -14.96
N TYR A 134 3.66 -18.26 -13.80
CA TYR A 134 2.63 -17.38 -13.30
C TYR A 134 3.20 -15.99 -13.06
N THR A 135 2.31 -15.00 -13.11
CA THR A 135 2.62 -13.61 -12.75
C THR A 135 1.79 -13.24 -11.54
N ILE A 136 2.44 -12.74 -10.49
CA ILE A 136 1.78 -12.00 -9.43
C ILE A 136 2.06 -10.51 -9.62
N GLU A 137 1.02 -9.70 -9.67
CA GLU A 137 1.09 -8.26 -9.94
C GLU A 137 0.35 -7.52 -8.84
N CYS A 138 0.91 -6.40 -8.37
CA CYS A 138 0.27 -5.58 -7.36
C CYS A 138 -0.18 -4.23 -7.92
N PHE A 139 -1.26 -3.70 -7.33
CA PHE A 139 -1.95 -2.50 -7.76
C PHE A 139 -2.19 -1.55 -6.58
N ASN A 140 -2.31 -0.28 -6.89
CA ASN A 140 -2.78 0.75 -5.97
C ASN A 140 -3.67 1.72 -6.77
N GLY A 141 -4.97 1.77 -6.45
CA GLY A 141 -5.96 2.54 -7.19
C GLY A 141 -6.14 2.03 -8.62
N GLY A 142 -5.96 0.73 -8.84
CA GLY A 142 -6.01 0.10 -10.17
C GLY A 142 -4.78 0.33 -11.06
N ILE A 143 -3.75 1.04 -10.58
CA ILE A 143 -2.49 1.24 -11.29
C ILE A 143 -1.48 0.19 -10.83
N SER A 144 -0.90 -0.55 -11.78
CA SER A 144 0.17 -1.54 -11.50
C SER A 144 1.38 -0.86 -10.85
N ARG A 145 1.91 -1.50 -9.80
CA ARG A 145 3.05 -1.04 -8.98
C ARG A 145 4.28 -1.91 -9.15
N GLY A 146 4.10 -3.07 -9.74
CA GLY A 146 5.15 -4.05 -9.92
C GLY A 146 4.56 -5.42 -10.15
N SER A 147 5.34 -6.26 -10.80
CA SER A 147 5.00 -7.66 -11.00
C SER A 147 6.20 -8.55 -10.73
N PHE A 148 5.91 -9.80 -10.46
CA PHE A 148 6.88 -10.85 -10.18
C PHE A 148 6.44 -12.11 -10.90
N VAL A 149 7.36 -12.70 -11.67
CA VAL A 149 7.12 -13.94 -12.40
C VAL A 149 7.79 -15.08 -11.66
N PHE A 150 7.06 -16.17 -11.47
CA PHE A 150 7.54 -17.38 -10.80
C PHE A 150 7.06 -18.62 -11.53
N ASN A 151 7.76 -19.74 -11.32
CA ASN A 151 7.35 -21.04 -11.81
C ASN A 151 6.40 -21.67 -10.78
N GLY A 152 5.32 -22.30 -11.25
CA GLY A 152 4.36 -23.01 -10.43
C GLY A 152 4.92 -24.30 -9.83
N ASN A 153 4.06 -24.98 -9.08
CA ASN A 153 4.39 -26.25 -8.46
C ASN A 153 4.64 -27.35 -9.51
N ILE A 154 5.51 -28.30 -9.15
CA ILE A 154 5.79 -29.54 -9.92
C ILE A 154 5.22 -30.79 -9.21
N GLY A 155 4.34 -30.57 -8.23
CA GLY A 155 3.69 -31.59 -7.43
C GLY A 155 2.51 -30.99 -6.63
N ALA A 156 1.80 -31.80 -5.86
CA ALA A 156 0.66 -31.37 -5.04
C ALA A 156 1.10 -30.70 -3.73
N SER A 157 1.92 -29.64 -3.82
CA SER A 157 2.47 -28.92 -2.68
C SER A 157 2.50 -27.43 -2.91
N TYR A 158 2.27 -26.66 -1.85
CA TYR A 158 2.32 -25.21 -1.90
C TYR A 158 3.72 -24.66 -2.24
N LEU A 159 3.72 -23.57 -2.98
CA LEU A 159 4.83 -22.64 -3.10
C LEU A 159 4.57 -21.45 -2.17
N ALA A 160 5.43 -21.28 -1.17
CA ALA A 160 5.37 -20.15 -0.25
C ALA A 160 6.01 -18.91 -0.89
N LEU A 161 5.19 -18.03 -1.47
CA LEU A 161 5.62 -16.72 -1.92
C LEU A 161 5.71 -15.80 -0.70
N SER A 162 6.85 -15.14 -0.47
CA SER A 162 7.03 -14.28 0.70
C SER A 162 8.03 -13.15 0.47
N GLN A 163 7.80 -11.98 1.07
CA GLN A 163 8.75 -10.87 1.07
C GLN A 163 10.08 -11.24 1.77
N THR A 164 10.05 -12.22 2.69
CA THR A 164 11.21 -12.68 3.46
C THR A 164 11.81 -13.99 2.91
N SER A 165 11.33 -14.50 1.78
CA SER A 165 11.86 -15.73 1.20
C SER A 165 13.35 -15.62 0.91
N ALA A 166 14.12 -16.63 1.33
CA ALA A 166 15.52 -16.78 0.96
C ALA A 166 15.69 -17.26 -0.49
N VAL A 167 14.65 -17.86 -1.07
CA VAL A 167 14.64 -18.31 -2.46
C VAL A 167 14.20 -17.15 -3.35
N THR A 168 15.13 -16.58 -4.10
CA THR A 168 14.87 -15.42 -4.96
C THR A 168 13.69 -15.63 -5.92
N ALA A 169 13.53 -16.85 -6.45
CA ALA A 169 12.42 -17.22 -7.35
C ALA A 169 11.04 -17.32 -6.66
N LEU A 170 10.97 -17.17 -5.32
CA LEU A 170 9.74 -17.12 -4.53
C LEU A 170 9.67 -15.86 -3.65
N LYS A 171 10.54 -14.87 -3.89
CA LYS A 171 10.64 -13.65 -3.08
C LYS A 171 9.77 -12.54 -3.65
N LEU A 172 8.74 -12.14 -2.90
CA LEU A 172 7.89 -11.01 -3.27
C LEU A 172 8.70 -9.69 -3.22
N PRO A 173 8.69 -8.87 -4.29
CA PRO A 173 9.33 -7.56 -4.28
C PRO A 173 8.79 -6.60 -3.22
N PRO A 174 9.56 -5.57 -2.81
CA PRO A 174 9.09 -4.53 -1.88
C PRO A 174 7.82 -3.78 -2.32
N ALA A 175 7.53 -3.76 -3.63
CA ALA A 175 6.32 -3.13 -4.19
C ALA A 175 5.02 -3.72 -3.63
N PHE A 176 5.04 -4.96 -3.11
CA PHE A 176 3.91 -5.61 -2.44
C PHE A 176 3.68 -5.09 -1.01
N GLY A 177 4.49 -4.14 -0.54
CA GLY A 177 4.42 -3.57 0.79
C GLY A 177 3.29 -2.57 0.99
N ASN A 178 2.71 -1.99 -0.07
CA ASN A 178 1.76 -0.88 0.04
C ASN A 178 0.83 -0.83 -1.18
N VAL A 179 -0.18 -1.71 -1.16
CA VAL A 179 -1.03 -2.05 -2.30
C VAL A 179 -2.48 -2.18 -1.83
N ASP A 180 -3.45 -1.88 -2.68
CA ASP A 180 -4.87 -2.15 -2.39
C ASP A 180 -5.35 -3.44 -3.06
N GLU A 181 -4.59 -3.98 -4.00
CA GLU A 181 -4.97 -5.14 -4.79
C GLU A 181 -3.74 -5.91 -5.27
N VAL A 182 -3.86 -7.24 -5.29
CA VAL A 182 -2.87 -8.17 -5.84
C VAL A 182 -3.59 -9.16 -6.73
N ARG A 183 -3.07 -9.40 -7.93
CA ARG A 183 -3.57 -10.39 -8.88
C ARG A 183 -2.53 -11.44 -9.16
N ILE A 184 -2.92 -12.71 -9.15
CA ILE A 184 -2.09 -13.83 -9.54
C ILE A 184 -2.74 -14.43 -10.77
N SER A 185 -1.97 -14.61 -11.85
CA SER A 185 -2.52 -15.12 -13.11
C SER A 185 -1.54 -16.00 -13.86
N SER A 186 -2.10 -16.95 -14.60
CA SER A 186 -1.35 -17.76 -15.56
C SER A 186 -1.02 -16.95 -16.80
N LYS A 187 0.24 -16.98 -17.23
CA LYS A 187 0.66 -16.34 -18.48
C LYS A 187 0.23 -17.14 -19.71
N ASN A 188 -0.10 -18.42 -19.54
CA ASN A 188 -0.26 -19.40 -20.62
C ASN A 188 -1.72 -19.86 -20.79
N GLY A 189 -2.69 -19.05 -20.36
CA GLY A 189 -4.12 -19.37 -20.46
C GLY A 189 -4.68 -20.01 -19.19
N ASP A 190 -5.56 -20.99 -19.36
CA ASP A 190 -6.27 -21.67 -18.28
C ASP A 190 -5.35 -22.20 -17.16
N SER A 191 -5.85 -22.11 -15.93
CA SER A 191 -5.19 -22.54 -14.70
C SER A 191 -6.19 -23.01 -13.67
N TYR A 192 -5.70 -23.71 -12.65
CA TYR A 192 -6.49 -24.19 -11.53
C TYR A 192 -5.84 -23.71 -10.23
N ILE A 193 -5.59 -22.39 -10.19
CA ILE A 193 -4.95 -21.72 -9.05
C ILE A 193 -5.85 -21.86 -7.82
N THR A 194 -5.21 -22.06 -6.68
CA THR A 194 -5.76 -21.96 -5.33
C THR A 194 -4.77 -21.20 -4.46
N LEU A 195 -5.29 -20.48 -3.48
CA LEU A 195 -4.54 -19.70 -2.51
C LEU A 195 -4.89 -20.15 -1.10
N ASN A 196 -3.91 -20.15 -0.21
CA ASN A 196 -4.13 -20.28 1.23
C ASN A 196 -3.02 -19.53 1.99
N ASP A 197 -3.14 -19.44 3.31
CA ASP A 197 -2.16 -18.83 4.21
C ASP A 197 -1.71 -17.43 3.74
N ILE A 198 -2.70 -16.59 3.40
CA ILE A 198 -2.44 -15.23 2.93
C ILE A 198 -2.14 -14.36 4.15
N GLN A 199 -0.87 -13.97 4.31
CA GLN A 199 -0.46 -13.06 5.37
C GLN A 199 -0.46 -11.62 4.88
N VAL A 200 -1.21 -10.78 5.58
CA VAL A 200 -1.26 -9.33 5.35
C VAL A 200 -0.78 -8.58 6.57
N ALA A 201 -0.33 -7.35 6.37
CA ALA A 201 0.10 -6.45 7.43
C ALA A 201 -0.25 -5.00 7.05
N PRO A 202 -0.06 -4.01 7.94
CA PRO A 202 -0.21 -2.61 7.55
C PRO A 202 0.69 -2.28 6.38
N ALA A 203 0.24 -1.34 5.53
CA ALA A 203 1.07 -0.84 4.45
C ALA A 203 2.42 -0.33 4.97
N VAL A 204 3.49 -0.70 4.27
CA VAL A 204 4.86 -0.30 4.54
C VAL A 204 5.15 0.96 3.75
N PHE A 205 5.43 2.03 4.46
CA PHE A 205 5.90 3.30 3.89
C PHE A 205 7.37 3.48 4.22
N SER A 206 8.07 4.27 3.41
CA SER A 206 9.40 4.75 3.75
C SER A 206 9.24 6.06 4.52
N GLY A 207 9.65 6.08 5.78
CA GLY A 207 9.60 7.25 6.64
C GLY A 207 11.00 7.74 6.95
N TYR A 208 11.26 9.03 6.70
CA TYR A 208 12.43 9.70 7.25
C TYR A 208 12.02 10.42 8.53
N ASP A 209 12.60 9.99 9.64
CA ASP A 209 12.66 10.78 10.87
C ASP A 209 13.83 11.75 10.75
N PHE A 210 13.63 12.99 11.19
CA PHE A 210 14.66 14.02 11.04
C PHE A 210 15.75 13.91 12.13
N GLU A 211 15.81 12.81 12.88
CA GLU A 211 16.72 12.62 14.04
C GLU A 211 18.20 12.78 13.74
N ASN A 212 18.58 12.46 12.51
CA ASN A 212 19.96 12.51 12.07
C ASN A 212 20.24 13.73 11.17
N ILE A 213 19.32 14.69 11.10
CA ILE A 213 19.55 15.90 10.31
C ILE A 213 20.62 16.78 10.99
N THR A 214 21.52 17.35 10.19
CA THR A 214 22.50 18.33 10.70
C THR A 214 21.82 19.69 10.90
N PRO A 215 22.17 20.48 11.93
CA PRO A 215 21.63 21.83 12.09
C PRO A 215 21.92 22.69 10.84
N ASN A 216 20.91 23.42 10.39
CA ASN A 216 20.90 24.21 9.15
C ASN A 216 21.12 23.40 7.86
N ALA A 217 20.97 22.07 7.89
CA ALA A 217 21.02 21.29 6.66
C ALA A 217 19.91 21.73 5.69
N GLN A 218 20.25 21.74 4.41
CA GLN A 218 19.33 21.99 3.29
C GLN A 218 19.04 20.71 2.51
N ALA A 219 19.61 19.59 2.92
CA ALA A 219 19.47 18.30 2.26
C ALA A 219 19.71 17.16 3.25
N PHE A 220 19.12 16.01 2.98
CA PHE A 220 19.31 14.77 3.73
C PHE A 220 19.28 13.57 2.78
N THR A 221 19.67 12.39 3.27
CA THR A 221 19.61 11.14 2.50
C THR A 221 18.79 10.12 3.28
N HIS A 222 17.84 9.48 2.61
CA HIS A 222 17.03 8.40 3.18
C HIS A 222 16.89 7.26 2.18
N ALA A 223 17.09 6.02 2.66
CA ALA A 223 17.04 4.81 1.84
C ALA A 223 17.92 4.86 0.57
N GLY A 224 19.04 5.60 0.60
CA GLY A 224 19.95 5.78 -0.54
C GLY A 224 19.54 6.89 -1.52
N HIS A 225 18.44 7.60 -1.26
CA HIS A 225 17.93 8.70 -2.09
C HIS A 225 18.20 10.05 -1.44
N GLN A 226 18.58 11.03 -2.26
CA GLN A 226 18.87 12.39 -1.79
C GLN A 226 17.61 13.26 -1.86
N PHE A 227 17.33 13.93 -0.75
CA PHE A 227 16.26 14.90 -0.62
C PHE A 227 16.85 16.28 -0.30
N THR A 228 16.18 17.32 -0.78
CA THR A 228 16.51 18.74 -0.56
C THR A 228 15.32 19.41 0.12
N LEU A 229 15.61 20.16 1.18
CA LEU A 229 14.66 21.08 1.79
C LEU A 229 14.55 22.31 0.90
N THR A 230 13.33 22.79 0.69
CA THR A 230 13.03 23.88 -0.24
C THR A 230 12.38 25.05 0.49
N GLY A 231 12.37 26.20 -0.18
CA GLY A 231 11.84 27.43 0.39
C GLY A 231 12.64 27.82 1.63
N ASP A 232 11.96 27.89 2.76
CA ASP A 232 12.55 28.35 3.99
C ASP A 232 12.87 27.24 5.00
N PHE A 233 12.65 25.98 4.63
CA PHE A 233 12.92 24.86 5.51
C PHE A 233 14.42 24.64 5.72
N VAL A 234 14.81 24.45 6.98
CA VAL A 234 16.18 24.07 7.40
C VAL A 234 16.12 22.98 8.44
N GLY A 235 17.15 22.15 8.54
CA GLY A 235 17.29 21.19 9.63
C GLY A 235 17.55 21.88 10.98
N GLN A 236 16.97 21.35 12.05
CA GLN A 236 17.13 21.80 13.43
C GLN A 236 17.42 20.61 14.34
N ILE A 237 18.14 20.86 15.42
CA ILE A 237 18.29 19.91 16.54
C ILE A 237 17.96 20.65 17.83
N VAL A 238 16.84 20.30 18.45
CA VAL A 238 16.43 20.81 19.77
C VAL A 238 16.02 19.62 20.62
N SER A 239 16.64 19.49 21.80
CA SER A 239 16.41 18.34 22.68
C SER A 239 14.92 18.20 23.04
N SER A 240 14.38 16.99 22.85
CA SER A 240 13.01 16.62 23.25
C SER A 240 11.90 17.45 22.59
N TYR A 241 12.13 17.91 21.36
CA TYR A 241 11.19 18.75 20.64
C TYR A 241 10.50 18.07 19.47
N GLY A 242 11.05 16.95 18.98
CA GLY A 242 10.52 16.19 17.85
C GLY A 242 9.34 15.29 18.22
N SER A 243 8.87 14.53 17.23
CA SER A 243 7.53 13.94 17.21
C SER A 243 7.48 12.48 17.70
N ALA A 244 8.61 11.86 18.02
CA ALA A 244 8.61 10.50 18.54
C ALA A 244 8.12 10.40 20.01
N SER A 245 8.00 9.17 20.52
CA SER A 245 7.76 8.89 21.94
C SER A 245 8.81 7.90 22.44
N PRO A 246 9.79 8.31 23.28
CA PRO A 246 9.97 9.66 23.84
C PRO A 246 10.25 10.73 22.77
N PRO A 247 9.97 12.03 23.05
CA PRO A 247 10.20 13.11 22.11
C PRO A 247 11.62 13.12 21.59
N SER A 248 11.73 13.27 20.29
CA SER A 248 12.97 13.16 19.56
C SER A 248 13.62 14.54 19.40
N ASN A 249 14.75 14.65 18.69
CA ASN A 249 15.56 15.87 18.72
C ASN A 249 15.61 16.60 17.37
N GLY A 250 15.56 15.88 16.27
CA GLY A 250 15.79 16.43 14.95
C GLY A 250 14.50 16.66 14.19
N TYR A 251 14.33 17.87 13.64
CA TYR A 251 13.20 18.24 12.78
C TYR A 251 13.66 19.23 11.72
N SER A 252 12.78 19.58 10.78
CA SER A 252 12.99 20.72 9.89
C SER A 252 11.96 21.79 10.13
N ASP A 253 12.36 23.06 10.14
CA ASP A 253 11.41 24.16 10.30
C ASP A 253 11.69 25.34 9.38
N THR A 254 10.70 26.23 9.34
CA THR A 254 10.76 27.48 8.61
C THR A 254 11.58 28.56 9.33
N GLY A 255 12.13 28.31 10.52
CA GLY A 255 12.78 29.31 11.37
C GLY A 255 11.83 30.34 12.00
N ASN A 256 12.37 31.16 12.92
CA ASN A 256 11.60 32.11 13.72
C ASN A 256 11.31 33.41 12.95
N GLY A 257 10.16 33.50 12.30
CA GLY A 257 9.70 34.71 11.62
C GLY A 257 8.24 34.62 11.20
N THR A 258 7.60 35.77 10.95
CA THR A 258 6.25 35.77 10.37
C THR A 258 6.34 35.41 8.90
N ARG A 259 5.68 34.33 8.49
CA ARG A 259 5.57 33.88 7.10
C ARG A 259 4.13 33.91 6.62
N SER A 260 3.94 33.87 5.30
CA SER A 260 2.64 33.76 4.65
C SER A 260 2.80 33.12 3.28
N GLY A 261 1.80 32.39 2.81
CA GLY A 261 1.85 31.71 1.52
C GLY A 261 2.74 30.48 1.55
N ASN A 262 3.45 30.22 0.46
CA ASN A 262 4.28 29.04 0.30
C ASN A 262 5.60 29.20 1.07
N VAL A 263 5.88 28.26 1.97
CA VAL A 263 7.09 28.26 2.81
C VAL A 263 8.09 27.17 2.41
N GLY A 264 7.82 26.45 1.33
CA GLY A 264 8.64 25.35 0.83
C GLY A 264 8.19 23.98 1.32
N GLY A 265 9.08 23.01 1.27
CA GLY A 265 8.81 21.60 1.60
C GLY A 265 10.00 20.71 1.22
N ILE A 266 9.76 19.51 0.70
CA ILE A 266 10.81 18.54 0.39
C ILE A 266 10.77 18.17 -1.10
N LYS A 267 11.95 18.08 -1.70
CA LYS A 267 12.16 17.71 -3.11
C LYS A 267 13.19 16.59 -3.25
N THR A 268 13.00 15.66 -4.17
CA THR A 268 14.01 14.65 -4.54
C THR A 268 15.09 15.22 -5.47
N ALA A 269 16.25 14.57 -5.49
CA ALA A 269 17.26 14.81 -6.50
C ALA A 269 16.90 14.11 -7.84
N ASN A 270 17.55 14.56 -8.92
CA ASN A 270 17.62 13.85 -10.21
C ASN A 270 16.28 13.49 -10.89
N GLY A 271 15.15 14.09 -10.48
CA GLY A 271 13.82 13.80 -11.06
C GLY A 271 13.22 12.47 -10.59
N GLU A 272 13.74 11.90 -9.50
CA GLU A 272 13.09 10.76 -8.84
C GLU A 272 11.71 11.17 -8.35
N THR A 273 10.73 10.26 -8.37
CA THR A 273 9.37 10.57 -7.90
C THR A 273 8.94 9.65 -6.78
N PHE A 274 8.04 10.15 -5.94
CA PHE A 274 7.43 9.45 -4.82
C PHE A 274 5.95 9.85 -4.70
N ARG A 275 5.22 9.18 -3.81
CA ARG A 275 3.88 9.60 -3.37
C ARG A 275 3.94 9.96 -1.90
N LEU A 276 3.50 11.16 -1.56
CA LEU A 276 3.45 11.61 -0.18
C LEU A 276 2.33 10.87 0.58
N VAL A 277 2.66 10.34 1.76
CA VAL A 277 1.74 9.52 2.58
C VAL A 277 1.32 10.28 3.83
N SER A 278 2.28 10.75 4.61
CA SER A 278 2.01 11.51 5.83
C SER A 278 3.13 12.47 6.18
N LEU A 279 2.77 13.48 6.98
CA LEU A 279 3.70 14.43 7.57
C LEU A 279 3.36 14.59 9.04
N ASP A 280 4.36 14.57 9.92
CA ASP A 280 4.21 15.03 11.30
C ASP A 280 4.65 16.50 11.36
N ILE A 281 3.71 17.38 11.67
CA ILE A 281 3.86 18.83 11.49
C ILE A 281 3.62 19.63 12.77
N TRP A 282 4.14 20.85 12.78
CA TRP A 282 3.95 21.84 13.84
C TRP A 282 3.43 23.17 13.26
N PRO A 283 2.10 23.30 13.02
CA PRO A 283 1.54 24.55 12.52
C PRO A 283 1.42 25.56 13.68
N SER A 284 2.05 26.73 13.57
CA SER A 284 2.03 27.75 14.62
C SER A 284 1.61 29.13 14.12
N ALA A 285 1.02 29.91 15.04
CA ALA A 285 0.60 31.29 14.83
C ALA A 285 1.65 32.35 15.22
N ASN A 286 2.79 32.00 15.81
CA ASN A 286 3.84 32.98 16.16
C ASN A 286 5.27 32.40 16.25
N GLY A 287 5.80 31.92 15.12
CA GLY A 287 7.22 31.50 15.09
C GLY A 287 7.52 30.29 15.97
N GLY A 288 6.56 29.37 16.12
CA GLY A 288 6.71 28.09 16.81
C GLY A 288 6.12 28.02 18.22
N SER A 289 5.92 29.13 18.93
CA SER A 289 5.54 29.11 20.35
C SER A 289 4.05 28.83 20.63
N ASN A 290 3.14 29.28 19.76
CA ASN A 290 1.70 29.12 19.87
C ASN A 290 1.24 28.18 18.77
N VAL A 291 1.22 26.89 19.09
CA VAL A 291 0.75 25.85 18.16
C VAL A 291 -0.74 26.06 17.92
N LEU A 292 -1.15 25.97 16.67
CA LEU A 292 -2.57 25.96 16.35
C LEU A 292 -3.22 24.71 16.95
N PRO A 293 -4.50 24.77 17.34
CA PRO A 293 -5.22 23.57 17.79
C PRO A 293 -5.28 22.49 16.72
N TYR A 294 -5.48 21.24 17.16
CA TYR A 294 -5.87 20.15 16.27
C TYR A 294 -7.10 20.53 15.43
N GLY A 295 -7.18 19.97 14.23
CA GLY A 295 -8.17 20.39 13.24
C GLY A 295 -7.72 21.56 12.36
N ALA A 296 -6.54 22.14 12.60
CA ALA A 296 -5.93 23.11 11.70
C ALA A 296 -5.81 22.52 10.29
N GLN A 297 -6.22 23.30 9.30
CA GLN A 297 -6.12 22.93 7.90
C GLN A 297 -4.75 23.32 7.35
N VAL A 298 -4.09 22.39 6.66
CA VAL A 298 -2.79 22.65 6.00
C VAL A 298 -2.91 22.27 4.54
N LYS A 299 -2.54 23.21 3.67
CA LYS A 299 -2.55 23.00 2.23
C LYS A 299 -1.19 22.47 1.79
N VAL A 300 -1.19 21.32 1.12
CA VAL A 300 0.02 20.69 0.56
C VAL A 300 -0.13 20.62 -0.96
N ILE A 301 0.92 21.04 -1.65
CA ILE A 301 0.99 21.12 -3.11
C ILE A 301 2.03 20.13 -3.60
N GLY A 302 1.61 19.14 -4.38
CA GLY A 302 2.49 18.19 -5.05
C GLY A 302 2.95 18.72 -6.40
N LYS A 303 4.26 18.69 -6.66
CA LYS A 303 4.89 19.14 -7.89
C LYS A 303 5.59 18.00 -8.62
N LYS A 304 5.67 18.14 -9.93
CA LYS A 304 6.50 17.32 -10.82
C LYS A 304 7.26 18.25 -11.77
N ASN A 305 8.58 18.20 -11.75
CA ASN A 305 9.45 19.08 -12.52
C ASN A 305 9.15 20.57 -12.28
N GLY A 306 8.86 20.93 -11.03
CA GLY A 306 8.53 22.32 -10.63
C GLY A 306 7.10 22.78 -10.95
N VAL A 307 6.30 21.98 -11.65
CA VAL A 307 4.90 22.28 -11.97
C VAL A 307 3.97 21.60 -10.97
N GLN A 308 2.97 22.31 -10.46
CA GLN A 308 1.94 21.70 -9.62
C GLN A 308 1.13 20.66 -10.42
N VAL A 309 1.08 19.43 -9.92
CA VAL A 309 0.32 18.33 -10.52
C VAL A 309 -0.80 17.81 -9.62
N ALA A 310 -0.72 18.06 -8.31
CA ALA A 310 -1.76 17.74 -7.35
C ALA A 310 -1.71 18.72 -6.17
N ALA A 311 -2.82 18.88 -5.46
CA ALA A 311 -2.86 19.60 -4.19
C ALA A 311 -4.02 19.09 -3.35
N GLY A 312 -3.94 19.31 -2.03
CA GLY A 312 -5.03 19.06 -1.11
C GLY A 312 -4.91 19.93 0.13
N THR A 313 -6.04 20.12 0.82
CA THR A 313 -6.10 20.74 2.14
C THR A 313 -6.47 19.68 3.15
N PHE A 314 -5.58 19.43 4.11
CA PHE A 314 -5.69 18.32 5.04
C PHE A 314 -5.92 18.84 6.45
N THR A 315 -6.81 18.18 7.16
CA THR A 315 -7.10 18.47 8.57
C THR A 315 -6.10 17.72 9.43
N SER A 316 -5.30 18.44 10.23
CA SER A 316 -4.31 17.84 11.11
C SER A 316 -4.97 17.12 12.29
N THR A 317 -4.55 15.89 12.58
CA THR A 317 -5.07 15.07 13.68
C THR A 317 -4.05 14.89 14.80
N THR A 318 -4.51 14.54 15.99
CA THR A 318 -3.61 14.04 17.04
C THR A 318 -3.07 12.67 16.63
N PHE A 319 -1.92 12.30 17.17
CA PHE A 319 -1.41 10.94 17.18
C PHE A 319 -0.75 10.69 18.52
N ASN A 320 -0.38 9.44 18.83
CA ASN A 320 0.07 9.00 20.16
C ASN A 320 1.40 9.66 20.61
N GLN A 321 1.33 10.94 20.96
CA GLN A 321 2.42 11.72 21.52
C GLN A 321 2.11 12.16 22.94
N THR A 322 3.18 12.28 23.71
CA THR A 322 3.17 13.07 24.93
C THR A 322 3.42 14.53 24.54
N PRO A 323 2.56 15.49 24.93
CA PRO A 323 2.81 16.91 24.67
C PRO A 323 4.21 17.32 25.12
N ILE A 324 4.89 18.17 24.34
CA ILE A 324 6.23 18.63 24.73
C ILE A 324 6.13 19.56 25.96
N ALA A 325 7.21 19.62 26.73
CA ALA A 325 7.25 20.30 28.02
C ALA A 325 6.91 21.82 27.98
N THR A 326 7.05 22.47 26.82
CA THR A 326 6.78 23.91 26.63
C THR A 326 5.33 24.24 26.23
N GLY A 327 4.48 23.22 26.07
CA GLY A 327 3.10 23.37 25.57
C GLY A 327 3.05 23.29 24.05
N GLY A 328 2.07 22.55 23.52
CA GLY A 328 1.97 22.21 22.10
C GLY A 328 2.17 20.73 21.84
N ALA A 329 1.73 20.27 20.68
CA ALA A 329 1.90 18.89 20.22
C ALA A 329 2.11 18.91 18.71
N TRP A 330 2.87 17.94 18.19
CA TRP A 330 2.87 17.72 16.76
C TRP A 330 1.53 17.14 16.33
N HIS A 331 1.16 17.44 15.10
CA HIS A 331 -0.02 16.88 14.48
C HIS A 331 0.37 16.01 13.30
N ARG A 332 -0.46 15.02 12.98
CA ARG A 332 -0.29 14.22 11.77
C ARG A 332 -1.18 14.76 10.67
N LEU A 333 -0.60 14.95 9.48
CA LEU A 333 -1.34 15.04 8.23
C LEU A 333 -1.30 13.67 7.55
N THR A 334 -2.44 13.01 7.42
CA THR A 334 -2.57 11.86 6.52
C THR A 334 -3.00 12.36 5.15
N ILE A 335 -2.16 12.12 4.14
CA ILE A 335 -2.42 12.55 2.78
C ILE A 335 -3.43 11.58 2.14
N SER A 336 -4.46 12.15 1.53
CA SER A 336 -5.55 11.43 0.87
C SER A 336 -5.90 12.08 -0.47
N GLY A 337 -6.82 11.44 -1.23
CA GLY A 337 -7.29 11.95 -2.51
C GLY A 337 -6.24 11.93 -3.63
N VAL A 338 -6.29 12.94 -4.50
CA VAL A 338 -5.43 13.00 -5.70
C VAL A 338 -3.94 13.07 -5.32
N LEU A 339 -3.59 13.81 -4.26
CA LEU A 339 -2.19 13.95 -3.85
C LEU A 339 -1.57 12.63 -3.39
N ALA A 340 -2.33 11.78 -2.66
CA ALA A 340 -1.85 10.49 -2.17
C ALA A 340 -1.55 9.47 -3.29
N THR A 341 -2.14 9.66 -4.46
CA THR A 341 -2.05 8.75 -5.62
C THR A 341 -1.20 9.31 -6.76
N THR A 342 -0.74 10.56 -6.66
CA THR A 342 0.04 11.22 -7.71
C THR A 342 1.53 11.08 -7.45
N ASP A 343 2.28 10.61 -8.45
CA ASP A 343 3.75 10.60 -8.39
C ASP A 343 4.29 12.03 -8.57
N ILE A 344 4.96 12.53 -7.53
CA ILE A 344 5.52 13.88 -7.40
C ILE A 344 7.03 13.80 -7.20
N ASP A 345 7.78 14.82 -7.60
CA ASP A 345 9.21 14.97 -7.29
C ASP A 345 9.46 15.99 -6.16
N ALA A 346 8.43 16.74 -5.78
CA ALA A 346 8.47 17.63 -4.64
C ALA A 346 7.08 17.84 -4.05
N PHE A 347 7.02 18.21 -2.77
CA PHE A 347 5.84 18.86 -2.21
C PHE A 347 6.23 20.19 -1.57
N GLU A 348 5.26 21.08 -1.48
CA GLU A 348 5.36 22.37 -0.79
C GLU A 348 4.15 22.56 0.14
N ILE A 349 4.36 23.28 1.22
CA ILE A 349 3.33 23.66 2.20
C ILE A 349 2.99 25.13 2.01
N GLU A 350 1.70 25.42 1.87
CA GLU A 350 1.17 26.78 1.82
C GLU A 350 0.43 27.08 3.12
N LEU A 351 0.95 28.04 3.89
CA LEU A 351 0.37 28.49 5.15
C LEU A 351 -1.01 29.09 4.92
N GLN A 352 -2.00 28.66 5.71
CA GLN A 352 -3.39 29.10 5.65
C GLN A 352 -3.77 29.93 6.88
N GLY A 353 -4.53 31.02 6.66
CA GLY A 353 -5.12 31.83 7.74
C GLY A 353 -4.07 32.50 8.63
N THR A 354 -4.06 32.15 9.92
CA THR A 354 -3.16 32.71 10.93
C THR A 354 -1.83 31.96 11.07
N GLN A 355 -1.60 30.93 10.24
CA GLN A 355 -0.34 30.19 10.22
C GLN A 355 0.79 31.10 9.77
N ASN A 356 1.85 31.18 10.56
CA ASN A 356 3.06 31.91 10.20
C ASN A 356 4.35 31.12 10.40
N TYR A 357 4.25 29.87 10.86
CA TYR A 357 5.36 28.95 11.08
C TYR A 357 4.90 27.51 10.79
N MET A 358 5.84 26.73 10.25
CA MET A 358 5.68 25.29 10.04
C MET A 358 6.97 24.57 10.40
N ALA A 359 6.84 23.44 11.09
CA ALA A 359 7.91 22.43 11.18
C ALA A 359 7.40 21.08 10.69
N ILE A 360 8.32 20.23 10.27
CA ILE A 360 8.12 18.83 9.85
C ILE A 360 9.14 17.98 10.61
N ASP A 361 8.69 16.94 11.29
CA ASP A 361 9.55 16.01 12.04
C ASP A 361 9.65 14.64 11.40
N GLN A 362 8.55 14.19 10.78
CA GLN A 362 8.49 12.94 10.04
C GLN A 362 7.89 13.18 8.66
N PHE A 363 8.52 12.57 7.65
CA PHE A 363 8.08 12.57 6.27
C PHE A 363 7.96 11.14 5.77
N ASP A 364 6.72 10.69 5.53
CA ASP A 364 6.43 9.38 4.99
C ASP A 364 6.07 9.46 3.52
N TYR A 365 6.67 8.57 2.73
CA TYR A 365 6.40 8.43 1.32
C TYR A 365 6.32 6.97 0.91
N SER A 366 5.83 6.77 -0.31
CA SER A 366 5.77 5.47 -0.94
C SER A 366 6.12 5.55 -2.41
N ASN A 367 6.30 4.37 -3.02
CA ASN A 367 6.51 4.23 -4.45
C ASN A 367 7.59 5.15 -4.99
N PHE A 368 8.74 5.05 -4.36
CA PHE A 368 9.90 5.74 -4.85
C PHE A 368 10.32 5.10 -6.18
N THR A 369 10.34 5.91 -7.23
CA THR A 369 10.77 5.49 -8.56
C THR A 369 11.93 6.36 -8.99
N THR A 370 13.01 5.72 -9.43
CA THR A 370 14.13 6.43 -10.03
C THR A 370 13.67 7.16 -11.28
N ALA A 371 14.29 8.31 -11.56
CA ALA A 371 14.00 9.02 -12.80
C ALA A 371 14.24 8.09 -13.99
N PRO A 372 13.37 8.12 -15.02
CA PRO A 372 13.68 7.42 -16.25
C PRO A 372 15.03 7.94 -16.74
N VAL A 373 16.00 7.03 -16.90
CA VAL A 373 17.30 7.37 -17.48
C VAL A 373 16.97 7.91 -18.86
N THR A 374 17.11 9.22 -19.06
CA THR A 374 16.91 9.80 -20.39
C THR A 374 17.96 9.12 -21.25
N PRO A 375 17.58 8.36 -22.30
CA PRO A 375 18.56 7.71 -23.15
C PRO A 375 19.55 8.77 -23.61
N ALA A 376 20.84 8.48 -23.51
CA ALA A 376 21.86 9.40 -24.00
C ALA A 376 21.43 9.87 -25.41
N PRO A 377 21.43 11.19 -25.69
CA PRO A 377 20.95 11.69 -26.97
C PRO A 377 21.64 10.89 -28.06
N ALA A 378 20.84 10.23 -28.91
CA ALA A 378 21.36 9.43 -29.99
C ALA A 378 22.36 10.31 -30.74
N ILE A 379 23.64 9.93 -30.73
CA ILE A 379 24.66 10.63 -31.50
C ILE A 379 24.23 10.44 -32.95
N THR A 380 23.52 11.43 -33.47
CA THR A 380 23.22 11.51 -34.88
C THR A 380 24.58 11.69 -35.51
N SER A 381 25.10 10.64 -36.15
CA SER A 381 26.38 10.74 -36.80
C SER A 381 26.27 11.89 -37.78
N GLN A 382 26.93 13.01 -37.46
CA GLN A 382 27.22 14.00 -38.47
C GLN A 382 28.06 13.24 -39.48
N ARG A 383 27.46 12.84 -40.61
CA ARG A 383 28.20 12.47 -41.80
C ARG A 383 29.16 13.64 -42.05
N GLN A 384 30.42 13.47 -41.68
CA GLN A 384 31.48 14.33 -42.17
C GLN A 384 31.43 14.22 -43.68
N HIS A 385 30.92 15.27 -44.32
CA HIS A 385 30.95 15.42 -45.75
C HIS A 385 32.40 15.72 -46.11
N LEU A 386 33.19 14.65 -46.28
CA LEU A 386 34.51 14.70 -46.90
C LEU A 386 34.32 15.25 -48.32
N ARG A 387 34.54 16.56 -48.50
CA ARG A 387 34.73 17.14 -49.82
C ARG A 387 36.04 16.59 -50.37
N SER A 388 35.97 15.84 -51.45
CA SER A 388 37.13 15.44 -52.25
C SER A 388 37.82 16.69 -52.80
N PRO A 389 39.17 16.73 -52.87
CA PRO A 389 39.88 17.83 -53.52
C PRO A 389 39.59 17.82 -55.03
N GLU A 390 39.14 18.96 -55.52
CA GLU A 390 38.89 19.24 -56.93
C GLU A 390 40.22 19.20 -57.71
N GLN A 391 40.32 18.32 -58.70
CA GLN A 391 41.44 18.30 -59.66
C GLN A 391 41.30 19.49 -60.62
N GLN A 392 42.29 20.37 -60.61
CA GLN A 392 42.47 21.44 -61.58
C GLN A 392 43.04 20.87 -62.90
N PRO A 393 42.42 21.09 -64.08
CA PRO A 393 43.04 20.80 -65.35
C PRO A 393 43.85 22.01 -65.86
N ALA A 394 44.92 21.71 -66.61
CA ALA A 394 45.74 22.66 -67.35
C ALA A 394 45.06 23.13 -68.64
#